data_AF-A0AAE3EWJ1-F1
#
_entry.id   AF-A0AAE3EWJ1-F1
#
_cell.length_a   1.000
_cell.length_b   1.000
_cell.length_c   1.000
_cell.angle_alpha   90.00
_cell.angle_beta   90.00
_cell.angle_gamma   90.00
#
_symmetry.space_group_name_H-M   'P 1'
#
loop_
_entity.id
_entity.type
_entity.pdbx_description
1 polymer ?
#
loop_
_entity_poly.entity_id
_entity_poly.type
_entity_poly.pdbx_seq_one_letter_code
_entity_poly.pdbx_strand_id
1 'polypeptide(L)'
;MLRKNFFKIAFVLWMALVTVLCLISFSDDEFEVIEFSHLDKVVHFTFYFVASILGALAIREVKHGTISFKRAAVIIFVSVALYGIVIEVLQYSFTTDRSGDVFDAITNAIGALAGICSLKYVFSRKSQLKWEN
;
A
#
# COMPACT_ATOMS: atom_id res chain seq x y z
N MET A 1 -12.78 -20.94 -6.78
CA MET A 1 -13.10 -20.40 -5.45
C MET A 1 -11.79 -19.96 -4.81
N LEU A 2 -11.57 -18.66 -4.59
CA LEU A 2 -10.41 -18.18 -3.83
C LEU A 2 -10.42 -18.85 -2.45
N ARG A 3 -9.28 -19.40 -2.00
CA ARG A 3 -9.15 -19.94 -0.64
C ARG A 3 -9.65 -18.88 0.33
N LYS A 4 -10.57 -19.25 1.23
CA LYS A 4 -11.05 -18.38 2.31
C LYS A 4 -9.82 -17.77 3.00
N ASN A 5 -9.61 -16.46 2.87
CA ASN A 5 -8.54 -15.63 3.48
C ASN A 5 -7.27 -15.38 2.65
N PHE A 6 -7.24 -15.69 1.35
CA PHE A 6 -6.03 -15.48 0.54
C PHE A 6 -5.61 -14.00 0.52
N PHE A 7 -6.52 -13.10 0.16
CA PHE A 7 -6.20 -11.67 0.04
C PHE A 7 -5.95 -11.02 1.41
N LYS A 8 -6.69 -11.46 2.44
CA LYS A 8 -6.42 -11.03 3.81
C LYS A 8 -5.00 -11.36 4.25
N ILE A 9 -4.55 -12.60 4.03
CA ILE A 9 -3.18 -13.03 4.40
C ILE A 9 -2.15 -12.27 3.56
N ALA A 10 -2.37 -12.16 2.24
CA ALA A 10 -1.48 -11.42 1.36
C ALA A 10 -1.34 -9.95 1.77
N PHE A 11 -2.44 -9.29 2.15
CA PHE A 11 -2.41 -7.91 2.64
C PHE A 11 -1.60 -7.78 3.92
N VAL A 12 -1.82 -8.66 4.92
CA VAL A 12 -1.06 -8.62 6.19
C VAL A 12 0.43 -8.84 5.95
N LEU A 13 0.80 -9.84 5.13
CA LEU A 13 2.19 -10.09 4.77
C LEU A 13 2.82 -8.93 4.01
N TRP A 14 2.06 -8.29 3.11
CA TRP A 14 2.52 -7.11 2.39
C TRP A 14 2.76 -5.93 3.33
N MET A 15 1.85 -5.65 4.27
CA MET A 15 2.05 -4.58 5.24
C MET A 15 3.28 -4.83 6.12
N ALA A 16 3.49 -6.07 6.58
CA ALA A 16 4.68 -6.45 7.34
C ALA A 16 5.97 -6.26 6.51
N LEU A 17 5.96 -6.66 5.24
CA LEU A 17 7.06 -6.44 4.31
C LEU A 17 7.37 -4.94 4.16
N VAL A 18 6.34 -4.11 3.95
CA VAL A 18 6.49 -2.66 3.86
C VAL A 18 7.07 -2.08 5.15
N THR A 19 6.61 -2.51 6.33
CA THR A 19 7.19 -2.07 7.61
C THR A 19 8.69 -2.34 7.66
N VAL A 20 9.09 -3.57 7.35
CA VAL A 20 10.48 -4.00 7.44
C VAL A 20 11.35 -3.25 6.43
N LEU A 21 10.90 -3.14 5.17
CA LEU A 21 11.67 -2.50 4.12
C LEU A 21 11.80 -0.98 4.32
N CYS A 22 10.80 -0.31 4.89
CA CYS A 22 10.89 1.12 5.18
C CYS A 22 11.77 1.44 6.41
N LEU A 23 11.86 0.53 7.39
CA LEU A 23 12.61 0.78 8.64
C LEU A 23 14.05 0.25 8.61
N ILE A 24 14.38 -0.69 7.72
CA ILE A 24 15.76 -1.14 7.56
C ILE A 24 16.57 -0.11 6.76
N SER A 25 17.74 0.22 7.30
CA SER A 25 18.82 0.90 6.58
C SER A 25 19.86 -0.17 6.19
N PHE A 26 20.29 -0.17 4.93
CA PHE A 26 21.44 -0.96 4.51
C PHE A 26 22.65 -0.04 4.61
N SER A 27 23.63 -0.41 5.43
CA SER A 27 24.90 0.33 5.53
C SER A 27 25.64 0.29 4.19
N ASP A 28 26.10 1.45 3.74
CA ASP A 28 26.69 1.69 2.40
C ASP A 28 27.92 0.83 2.07
N ASP A 29 28.54 0.19 3.06
CA ASP A 29 29.74 -0.64 2.86
C ASP A 29 29.50 -1.97 2.11
N GLU A 30 28.24 -2.41 1.95
CA GLU A 30 27.94 -3.72 1.34
C GLU A 30 27.47 -3.65 -0.13
N PHE A 31 27.05 -2.49 -0.63
CA PHE A 31 26.57 -2.34 -2.00
C PHE A 31 26.87 -0.94 -2.54
N GLU A 32 27.48 -0.84 -3.73
CA GLU A 32 27.40 0.37 -4.57
C GLU A 32 25.93 0.55 -5.00
N VAL A 33 25.06 0.93 -4.05
CA VAL A 33 23.68 1.27 -4.35
C VAL A 33 23.77 2.59 -5.08
N ILE A 34 23.46 2.55 -6.37
CA ILE A 34 23.30 3.76 -7.17
C ILE A 34 22.35 4.67 -6.41
N GLU A 35 22.86 5.78 -5.86
CA GLU A 35 22.09 6.81 -5.14
C GLU A 35 21.12 7.52 -6.12
N PHE A 36 20.13 6.80 -6.62
CA PHE A 36 19.01 7.41 -7.30
C PHE A 36 18.11 8.00 -6.23
N SER A 37 18.30 9.30 -5.97
CA SER A 37 17.46 10.16 -5.11
C SER A 37 15.93 10.02 -5.35
N HIS A 38 15.51 9.41 -6.46
CA HIS A 38 14.10 9.22 -6.82
C HIS A 38 13.59 7.77 -6.71
N LEU A 39 14.46 6.76 -6.52
CA LEU A 39 14.02 5.37 -6.42
C LEU A 39 13.17 5.14 -5.17
N ASP A 40 13.52 5.79 -4.07
CA ASP A 40 12.79 5.69 -2.81
C ASP A 40 11.31 6.08 -2.98
N LYS A 41 11.04 7.19 -3.68
CA LYS A 41 9.68 7.63 -4.05
C LYS A 41 8.94 6.59 -4.91
N VAL A 42 9.61 5.94 -5.86
CA VAL A 42 8.99 4.89 -6.69
C VAL A 42 8.62 3.67 -5.85
N VAL A 43 9.49 3.30 -4.89
CA VAL A 43 9.25 2.20 -3.95
C VAL A 43 8.05 2.51 -3.06
N HIS A 44 8.04 3.69 -2.44
CA HIS A 44 6.92 4.21 -1.64
C HIS A 44 5.61 4.22 -2.45
N PHE A 45 5.61 4.76 -3.65
CA PHE A 45 4.43 4.70 -4.53
C PHE A 45 3.94 3.26 -4.74
N THR A 46 4.87 2.34 -5.04
CA THR A 46 4.55 0.94 -5.36
C THR A 46 4.01 0.20 -4.14
N PHE A 47 4.58 0.41 -2.96
CA PHE A 47 4.12 -0.19 -1.71
C PHE A 47 2.66 0.13 -1.42
N TYR A 48 2.29 1.42 -1.49
CA TYR A 48 0.94 1.86 -1.17
C TYR A 48 -0.06 1.58 -2.32
N PHE A 49 0.40 1.55 -3.56
CA PHE A 49 -0.38 1.07 -4.70
C PHE A 49 -0.81 -0.40 -4.53
N VAL A 50 0.14 -1.29 -4.21
CA VAL A 50 -0.17 -2.71 -4.01
C VAL A 50 -0.97 -2.91 -2.73
N ALA A 51 -0.65 -2.18 -1.65
CA ALA A 51 -1.38 -2.25 -0.39
C ALA A 51 -2.86 -1.88 -0.55
N SER A 52 -3.17 -0.82 -1.31
CA SER A 52 -4.57 -0.42 -1.50
C SER A 52 -5.37 -1.42 -2.34
N ILE A 53 -4.74 -2.05 -3.34
CA ILE A 53 -5.36 -3.14 -4.12
C ILE A 53 -5.61 -4.37 -3.25
N LEU A 54 -4.59 -4.87 -2.57
CA LEU A 54 -4.70 -6.05 -1.71
C LEU A 54 -5.70 -5.82 -0.58
N GLY A 55 -5.66 -4.65 0.06
CA GLY A 55 -6.57 -4.29 1.14
C GLY A 55 -8.02 -4.18 0.69
N ALA A 56 -8.30 -3.58 -0.47
CA ALA A 56 -9.65 -3.56 -1.02
C ALA A 56 -10.16 -4.98 -1.34
N LEU A 57 -9.33 -5.82 -1.96
CA LEU A 57 -9.69 -7.22 -2.24
C LEU A 57 -9.87 -8.03 -0.95
N ALA A 58 -9.07 -7.77 0.10
CA ALA A 58 -9.22 -8.37 1.42
C ALA A 58 -10.55 -7.96 2.08
N ILE A 59 -10.94 -6.68 2.00
CA ILE A 59 -12.25 -6.22 2.49
C ILE A 59 -13.38 -6.94 1.76
N ARG A 60 -13.30 -7.04 0.43
CA ARG A 60 -14.28 -7.77 -0.38
C ARG A 60 -14.38 -9.24 0.02
N GLU A 61 -13.23 -9.90 0.24
CA GLU A 61 -13.15 -11.29 0.67
C GLU A 61 -13.78 -11.51 2.05
N VAL A 62 -13.38 -10.71 3.05
CA VAL A 62 -13.84 -10.83 4.44
C VAL A 62 -15.32 -10.48 4.60
N LYS A 63 -15.82 -9.53 3.78
CA LYS A 63 -17.21 -9.08 3.83
C LYS A 63 -18.10 -9.80 2.82
N HIS A 64 -17.60 -10.83 2.16
CA HIS A 64 -18.35 -11.61 1.17
C HIS A 64 -19.00 -10.75 0.06
N GLY A 65 -18.35 -9.64 -0.32
CA GLY A 65 -18.87 -8.72 -1.33
C GLY A 65 -20.04 -7.82 -0.90
N THR A 66 -20.46 -7.86 0.36
CA THR A 66 -21.64 -7.08 0.84
C THR A 66 -21.39 -5.58 0.99
N ILE A 67 -20.12 -5.13 0.94
CA ILE A 67 -19.76 -3.71 1.04
C ILE A 67 -19.55 -3.16 -0.38
N SER A 68 -20.14 -2.00 -0.65
CA SER A 68 -19.97 -1.31 -1.92
C SER A 68 -18.53 -0.89 -2.17
N PHE A 69 -18.12 -0.82 -3.43
CA PHE A 69 -16.77 -0.44 -3.82
C PHE A 69 -16.35 0.91 -3.22
N LYS A 70 -17.26 1.90 -3.24
CA LYS A 70 -16.99 3.24 -2.69
C LYS A 70 -16.64 3.20 -1.20
N ARG A 71 -17.38 2.41 -0.41
CA ARG A 71 -17.10 2.26 1.03
C ARG A 71 -15.77 1.56 1.26
N ALA A 72 -15.50 0.47 0.54
CA ALA A 72 -14.23 -0.24 0.64
C ALA A 72 -13.04 0.66 0.26
N ALA A 73 -13.18 1.46 -0.80
CA ALA A 73 -12.17 2.42 -1.26
C ALA A 73 -11.84 3.49 -0.20
N VAL A 74 -12.86 4.07 0.43
CA VAL A 74 -12.63 5.07 1.50
C VAL A 74 -11.95 4.44 2.70
N ILE A 75 -12.43 3.28 3.16
CA ILE A 75 -11.84 2.58 4.31
C ILE A 75 -10.37 2.27 4.04
N ILE A 76 -10.05 1.69 2.88
CA ILE A 76 -8.67 1.30 2.60
C ILE A 76 -7.78 2.51 2.39
N PHE A 77 -8.23 3.55 1.67
CA PHE A 77 -7.46 4.77 1.45
C PHE A 77 -7.05 5.41 2.78
N VAL A 78 -8.01 5.64 3.68
CA VAL A 78 -7.74 6.24 4.98
C VAL A 78 -6.80 5.34 5.81
N SER A 79 -7.04 4.02 5.81
CA SER A 79 -6.23 3.09 6.60
C SER A 79 -4.76 3.07 6.14
N VAL A 80 -4.51 2.95 4.83
CA VAL A 80 -3.14 2.90 4.31
C VAL A 80 -2.47 4.27 4.35
N ALA A 81 -3.19 5.38 4.15
CA ALA A 81 -2.61 6.72 4.26
C ALA A 81 -2.17 7.01 5.70
N LEU A 82 -3.01 6.69 6.70
CA LEU A 82 -2.65 6.81 8.11
C LEU A 82 -1.48 5.92 8.48
N TYR A 83 -1.47 4.68 7.99
CA TYR A 83 -0.34 3.79 8.17
C TYR A 83 0.96 4.38 7.61
N GLY A 84 0.92 5.01 6.44
CA GLY A 84 2.10 5.64 5.87
C GLY A 84 2.62 6.82 6.67
N ILE A 85 1.73 7.67 7.18
CA ILE A 85 2.12 8.75 8.09
C ILE A 85 2.80 8.16 9.35
N VAL A 86 2.28 7.06 9.90
CA VAL A 86 2.91 6.39 11.04
C VAL A 86 4.31 5.89 10.69
N ILE A 87 4.50 5.28 9.50
CA ILE A 87 5.83 4.82 9.06
C ILE A 87 6.81 5.99 8.92
N GLU A 88 6.42 7.12 8.32
CA GLU A 88 7.29 8.30 8.22
C GLU A 88 7.71 8.82 9.61
N VAL A 89 6.76 8.85 10.56
CA VAL A 89 7.04 9.25 11.95
C VAL A 89 8.00 8.26 12.61
N LEU A 90 7.84 6.95 12.36
CA LEU A 90 8.73 5.93 12.90
C LEU A 90 10.13 6.02 12.30
N GLN A 91 10.26 6.25 11.00
CA GLN A 91 11.55 6.50 10.35
C GLN A 91 12.24 7.71 10.99
N TYR A 92 11.55 8.85 11.08
CA TYR A 92 12.07 10.05 11.72
C TYR A 92 12.47 9.86 13.19
N SER A 93 11.71 9.06 13.96
CA SER A 93 11.89 8.94 15.41
C SER A 93 12.86 7.83 15.83
N PHE A 94 12.97 6.75 15.05
CA PHE A 94 13.64 5.51 15.47
C PHE A 94 14.77 5.05 14.55
N THR A 95 14.98 5.69 13.39
CA THR A 95 16.10 5.35 12.51
C THR A 95 17.10 6.50 12.47
N THR A 96 18.39 6.17 12.41
CA THR A 96 19.48 7.15 12.35
C THR A 96 19.77 7.64 10.94
N ASP A 97 19.48 6.79 9.95
CA ASP A 97 19.91 7.00 8.56
C ASP A 97 18.73 7.33 7.62
N ARG A 98 17.48 7.24 8.08
CA ARG A 98 16.30 7.68 7.30
C ARG A 98 15.78 9.00 7.85
N SER A 99 15.74 10.01 6.99
CA SER A 99 14.92 11.19 7.23
C SER A 99 13.48 10.87 6.84
N GLY A 100 12.55 10.80 7.80
CA GLY A 100 11.12 10.78 7.43
C GLY A 100 10.79 12.01 6.58
N ASP A 101 10.11 11.82 5.45
CA ASP A 101 9.87 12.87 4.44
C ASP A 101 8.37 13.05 4.18
N VAL A 102 7.90 14.29 4.26
CA VAL A 102 6.53 14.65 3.91
C VAL A 102 6.22 14.32 2.45
N PHE A 103 7.21 14.40 1.55
CA PHE A 103 7.03 13.99 0.16
C PHE A 103 6.82 12.49 0.01
N ASP A 104 7.35 11.66 0.90
CA ASP A 104 7.10 10.22 0.87
C ASP A 104 5.69 9.91 1.39
N ALA A 105 5.20 10.63 2.41
CA ALA A 105 3.78 10.59 2.79
C ALA A 105 2.83 10.96 1.64
N ILE A 106 3.18 11.99 0.85
CA ILE A 106 2.41 12.38 -0.34
C ILE A 106 2.47 11.26 -1.39
N THR A 107 3.65 10.69 -1.62
CA THR A 107 3.86 9.63 -2.62
C THR A 107 3.11 8.34 -2.24
N ASN A 108 3.08 8.00 -0.94
CA ASN A 108 2.26 6.95 -0.37
C ASN A 108 0.77 7.17 -0.68
N ALA A 109 0.27 8.38 -0.45
CA ALA A 109 -1.13 8.72 -0.73
C ALA A 109 -1.47 8.65 -2.23
N ILE A 110 -0.57 9.12 -3.10
CA ILE A 110 -0.74 9.03 -4.57
C ILE A 110 -0.76 7.56 -5.02
N GLY A 111 0.15 6.73 -4.51
CA GLY A 111 0.17 5.28 -4.77
C GLY A 111 -1.14 4.63 -4.35
N ALA A 112 -1.62 4.91 -3.14
CA ALA A 112 -2.88 4.39 -2.64
C ALA A 112 -4.07 4.77 -3.54
N LEU A 113 -4.18 6.04 -3.95
CA LEU A 113 -5.22 6.51 -4.89
C LEU A 113 -5.12 5.81 -6.24
N ALA A 114 -3.91 5.69 -6.80
CA ALA A 114 -3.69 5.02 -8.07
C ALA A 114 -4.12 3.56 -8.03
N GLY A 115 -3.85 2.83 -6.94
CA GLY A 115 -4.27 1.44 -6.78
C GLY A 115 -5.80 1.30 -6.72
N ILE A 116 -6.48 2.20 -6.00
CA ILE A 116 -7.96 2.24 -5.95
C ILE A 116 -8.55 2.57 -7.33
N CYS A 117 -7.98 3.54 -8.05
CA CYS A 117 -8.42 3.91 -9.39
C CYS A 117 -8.25 2.76 -10.39
N SER A 118 -7.12 2.06 -10.35
CA SER A 118 -6.88 0.85 -11.14
C SER A 118 -7.91 -0.23 -10.85
N LEU A 119 -8.22 -0.46 -9.57
CA LEU A 119 -9.22 -1.44 -9.17
C LEU A 119 -10.63 -1.07 -9.65
N LYS A 120 -10.99 0.22 -9.53
CA LYS A 120 -12.24 0.75 -10.08
C LYS A 120 -12.33 0.54 -11.58
N TYR A 121 -11.24 0.79 -12.31
CA TYR A 121 -11.20 0.61 -13.77
C TYR A 121 -11.41 -0.86 -14.17
N VAL A 122 -10.75 -1.80 -13.48
CA VAL A 122 -10.88 -3.24 -13.72
C VAL A 122 -12.31 -3.75 -13.45
N PHE A 123 -12.97 -3.25 -12.41
CA PHE A 123 -14.34 -3.65 -12.06
C PHE A 123 -15.45 -2.85 -12.76
N SER A 124 -15.12 -1.71 -13.39
CA SER A 124 -16.08 -0.86 -14.12
C SER A 124 -16.26 -1.25 -15.59
N ARG A 125 -15.19 -1.70 -16.27
CA ARG A 125 -15.37 -2.33 -17.60
C ARG A 125 -16.22 -3.59 -17.44
N LYS A 126 -16.95 -4.00 -18.48
CA LYS A 126 -17.77 -5.24 -18.58
C LYS A 126 -16.96 -6.54 -18.31
N SER A 127 -16.20 -6.61 -17.24
CA SER A 127 -15.55 -7.81 -16.76
C SER A 127 -16.59 -8.64 -16.02
N GLN A 128 -16.43 -9.95 -16.06
CA GLN A 128 -17.28 -10.93 -15.37
C GLN A 128 -17.28 -10.75 -13.84
N LEU A 129 -16.55 -9.76 -13.31
CA LEU A 129 -16.29 -9.52 -11.90
C LEU A 129 -16.98 -8.23 -11.42
N LYS A 130 -18.31 -8.13 -11.50
CA LYS A 130 -19.00 -6.94 -11.00
C LYS A 130 -18.76 -6.75 -9.49
N TRP A 131 -18.40 -5.55 -9.07
CA TRP A 131 -18.47 -5.10 -7.69
C TRP A 131 -19.59 -4.08 -7.62
N GLU A 132 -20.57 -4.29 -6.75
CA GLU A 132 -21.69 -3.37 -6.58
C GLU A 132 -21.19 -1.98 -6.15
N ASN A 133 -21.64 -0.95 -6.86
CA ASN A 133 -21.27 0.46 -6.66
C ASN A 133 -22.07 1.11 -5.54
#